data_AF-A0A377E8Z9-F1
#
_entry.id   AF-A0A377E8Z9-F1
#
_cell.length_a   1.000
_cell.length_b   1.000
_cell.length_c   1.000
_cell.angle_alpha   90.00
_cell.angle_beta   90.00
_cell.angle_gamma   90.00
#
_symmetry.space_group_name_H-M   'P 1'
#
loop_
_entity.id
_entity.type
_entity.pdbx_description
1 polymer ?
#
loop_
_entity_poly.entity_id
_entity_poly.type
_entity_poly.pdbx_seq_one_letter_code
_entity_poly.pdbx_strand_id
1 'polypeptide(L)'
;MKFKAIATPDRAEFDQWVAKAKQSPNTMSDMAAFEKLAAPSEYNQVEYFSNVKPDLFADVINKFMAHGKSMDMTQPEGEHSAHEGMEGMDMSHAESAH
;
A
#
# COMPACT_ATOMS: atom_id res chain seq x y z
N MET A 1 5.55 -20.97 7.14
CA MET A 1 4.55 -20.06 6.55
C MET A 1 3.78 -20.79 5.46
N LYS A 2 2.51 -21.13 5.68
CA LYS A 2 1.63 -21.79 4.70
C LYS A 2 0.27 -21.09 4.76
N PHE A 3 -0.39 -20.90 3.61
CA PHE A 3 -1.74 -20.35 3.53
C PHE A 3 -2.53 -21.08 2.44
N LYS A 4 -3.86 -20.89 2.43
CA LYS A 4 -4.76 -21.44 1.42
C LYS A 4 -5.37 -20.29 0.62
N ALA A 5 -5.33 -20.39 -0.71
CA ALA A 5 -6.10 -19.53 -1.60
C ALA A 5 -7.38 -20.28 -2.00
N ILE A 6 -8.52 -19.60 -1.92
CA ILE A 6 -9.84 -20.16 -2.26
C ILE A 6 -10.37 -19.35 -3.44
N ALA A 7 -10.45 -19.97 -4.61
CA ALA A 7 -11.15 -19.40 -5.76
C ALA A 7 -12.61 -19.88 -5.70
N THR A 8 -13.53 -18.98 -5.35
CA THR A 8 -14.95 -19.32 -5.29
C THR A 8 -15.53 -19.44 -6.71
N PRO A 9 -16.43 -20.40 -6.97
CA PRO A 9 -17.19 -20.53 -8.20
C PRO A 9 -17.84 -19.23 -8.71
N ASP A 10 -18.34 -18.40 -7.80
CA ASP A 10 -19.00 -17.14 -8.15
C ASP A 10 -18.78 -16.03 -7.11
N ARG A 11 -19.37 -14.87 -7.39
CA ARG A 11 -19.34 -13.70 -6.50
C ARG A 11 -20.20 -13.86 -5.25
N ALA A 12 -21.32 -14.57 -5.32
CA ALA A 12 -22.22 -14.72 -4.18
C ALA A 12 -21.54 -15.51 -3.06
N GLU A 13 -20.79 -16.56 -3.40
CA GLU A 13 -19.99 -17.32 -2.43
C GLU A 13 -18.83 -16.50 -1.85
N PHE A 14 -18.20 -15.65 -2.67
CA PHE A 14 -17.21 -14.70 -2.16
C PHE A 14 -17.83 -13.72 -1.15
N ASP A 15 -19.00 -13.16 -1.47
CA ASP A 15 -19.70 -12.23 -0.60
C ASP A 15 -20.14 -12.90 0.73
N GLN A 16 -20.49 -14.19 0.71
CA GLN A 16 -20.74 -14.97 1.93
C GLN A 16 -19.49 -15.13 2.79
N TRP A 17 -18.33 -15.37 2.17
CA TRP A 17 -17.05 -15.41 2.89
C TRP A 17 -16.71 -14.06 3.52
N VAL A 18 -16.94 -12.95 2.80
CA VAL A 18 -16.80 -11.59 3.36
C VAL A 18 -17.76 -11.37 4.53
N ALA A 19 -19.02 -11.78 4.42
CA ALA A 19 -20.01 -11.66 5.50
C ALA A 19 -19.58 -12.45 6.74
N LYS A 20 -19.01 -13.64 6.57
CA LYS A 20 -18.43 -14.43 7.67
C LYS A 20 -17.26 -13.70 8.32
N ALA A 21 -16.35 -13.11 7.56
CA ALA A 21 -15.22 -12.35 8.10
C ALA A 21 -15.70 -11.15 8.94
N LYS A 22 -16.74 -10.44 8.48
CA LYS A 22 -17.37 -9.31 9.18
C LYS A 22 -18.04 -9.68 10.51
N GLN A 23 -18.38 -10.95 10.73
CA GLN A 23 -18.96 -11.44 11.99
C GLN A 23 -17.91 -11.74 13.07
N SER A 24 -16.61 -11.64 12.75
CA SER A 24 -15.56 -11.89 13.72
C SER A 24 -15.63 -10.91 14.90
N PRO A 25 -15.45 -11.38 16.15
CA PRO A 25 -15.30 -10.48 17.31
C PRO A 25 -13.96 -9.74 17.32
N ASN A 26 -12.98 -10.17 16.50
CA ASN A 26 -11.64 -9.59 16.49
C ASN A 26 -11.57 -8.40 15.53
N THR A 27 -10.80 -7.38 15.89
CA THR A 27 -10.61 -6.17 15.07
C THR A 27 -9.14 -5.78 14.97
N MET A 28 -8.74 -5.26 13.81
CA MET A 28 -7.40 -4.73 13.53
C MET A 28 -7.45 -3.20 13.39
N SER A 29 -7.97 -2.51 14.41
CA SER A 29 -8.38 -1.10 14.34
C SER A 29 -7.26 -0.09 14.59
N ASP A 30 -6.09 -0.54 15.05
CA ASP A 30 -4.95 0.33 15.36
C ASP A 30 -3.61 -0.42 15.19
N MET A 31 -2.51 0.32 15.29
CA MET A 31 -1.16 -0.24 15.21
C MET A 31 -0.82 -1.14 16.41
N ALA A 32 -1.43 -0.97 17.58
CA ALA A 32 -1.14 -1.82 18.73
C ALA A 32 -1.70 -3.24 18.53
N ALA A 33 -2.89 -3.37 17.96
CA ALA A 33 -3.46 -4.64 17.52
C ALA A 33 -2.56 -5.31 16.46
N PHE A 34 -2.02 -4.52 15.53
CA PHE A 34 -1.08 -5.00 14.52
C PHE A 34 0.22 -5.52 15.15
N GLU A 35 0.87 -4.76 16.04
CA GLU A 35 2.11 -5.20 16.70
C GLU A 35 1.87 -6.48 17.54
N LYS A 36 0.69 -6.61 18.16
CA LYS A 36 0.32 -7.84 18.90
C LYS A 36 0.23 -9.05 17.96
N LEU A 37 -0.37 -8.89 16.77
CA LEU A 37 -0.43 -9.96 15.77
C LEU A 37 0.94 -10.26 15.14
N ALA A 38 1.77 -9.22 14.97
CA ALA A 38 3.09 -9.32 14.37
C ALA A 38 4.15 -9.93 15.29
N ALA A 39 3.83 -10.15 16.57
CA ALA A 39 4.72 -10.83 17.51
C ALA A 39 5.14 -12.22 16.96
N PRO A 40 6.40 -12.64 17.18
CA PRO A 40 6.90 -13.92 16.68
C PRO A 40 5.99 -15.09 17.06
N SER A 41 5.55 -15.84 16.05
CA SER A 41 4.62 -16.96 16.20
C SER A 41 4.83 -17.98 15.09
N GLU A 42 4.41 -19.22 15.34
CA GLU A 42 4.50 -20.32 14.38
C GLU A 42 3.16 -21.04 14.27
N TYR A 43 2.88 -21.63 13.11
CA TYR A 43 1.68 -22.45 12.86
C TYR A 43 0.34 -21.76 13.18
N ASN A 44 0.26 -20.44 12.93
CA ASN A 44 -0.96 -19.67 13.12
C ASN A 44 -2.15 -20.31 12.39
N GLN A 45 -3.27 -20.36 13.09
CA GLN A 45 -4.55 -20.80 12.52
C GLN A 45 -5.15 -19.69 11.66
N VAL A 46 -6.17 -20.04 10.87
CA VAL A 46 -6.92 -19.03 10.09
C VAL A 46 -7.73 -18.17 11.05
N GLU A 47 -7.55 -16.86 10.95
CA GLU A 47 -8.23 -15.86 11.77
C GLU A 47 -8.88 -14.78 10.88
N TYR A 48 -10.00 -14.23 11.32
CA TYR A 48 -10.72 -13.16 10.64
C TYR A 48 -10.78 -11.93 11.52
N PHE A 49 -10.74 -10.75 10.92
CA PHE A 49 -10.93 -9.47 11.60
C PHE A 49 -12.09 -8.72 10.94
N SER A 50 -13.06 -8.28 11.73
CA SER A 50 -14.28 -7.64 11.22
C SER A 50 -14.07 -6.18 10.83
N ASN A 51 -13.07 -5.53 11.42
CA ASN A 51 -12.67 -4.16 11.11
C ASN A 51 -11.16 -4.06 10.94
N VAL A 52 -10.72 -3.14 10.08
CA VAL A 52 -9.31 -2.84 9.84
C VAL A 52 -9.13 -1.33 9.85
N LYS A 53 -8.02 -0.86 10.42
CA LYS A 53 -7.62 0.54 10.40
C LYS A 53 -7.51 1.02 8.93
N PRO A 54 -8.16 2.13 8.55
CA PRO A 54 -7.90 2.78 7.27
C PRO A 54 -6.41 3.10 7.11
N ASP A 55 -5.86 2.85 5.93
CA ASP A 55 -4.45 3.09 5.58
C ASP A 55 -3.42 2.28 6.41
N LEU A 56 -3.84 1.21 7.09
CA LEU A 56 -2.93 0.35 7.88
C LEU A 56 -1.73 -0.14 7.06
N PHE A 57 -1.95 -0.45 5.78
CA PHE A 57 -0.88 -0.89 4.90
C PHE A 57 0.19 0.20 4.71
N ALA A 58 -0.23 1.45 4.49
CA ALA A 58 0.69 2.59 4.37
C ALA A 58 1.42 2.84 5.70
N ASP A 59 0.72 2.75 6.83
CA ASP A 59 1.32 2.89 8.16
C ASP A 59 2.43 1.86 8.40
N VAL A 60 2.22 0.61 8.00
CA VAL A 60 3.23 -0.47 8.12
C VAL A 60 4.46 -0.17 7.27
N ILE A 61 4.29 0.33 6.03
CA ILE A 61 5.40 0.75 5.18
C ILE A 61 6.17 1.91 5.83
N ASN A 62 5.45 2.92 6.33
CA ASN A 62 6.01 4.12 6.92
C ASN A 62 6.92 3.84 8.14
N LYS A 63 6.75 2.70 8.84
CA LYS A 63 7.67 2.26 9.90
C LYS A 63 9.12 2.13 9.44
N PHE A 64 9.35 1.87 8.17
CA PHE A 64 10.69 1.63 7.60
C PHE A 64 11.16 2.79 6.71
N MET A 65 10.31 3.77 6.45
CA MET A 65 10.63 4.95 5.65
C MET A 65 11.16 6.06 6.57
N ALA A 66 12.44 5.99 6.94
CA ALA A 66 13.09 7.04 7.72
C ALA A 66 13.23 8.35 6.90
N HIS A 67 12.74 9.46 7.48
CA HIS A 67 13.05 10.86 7.14
C HIS A 67 13.10 11.23 5.64
N GLY A 68 11.96 11.66 5.07
CA GLY A 68 12.01 12.66 4.00
C GLY A 68 10.95 12.61 2.91
N LYS A 69 10.19 11.53 2.73
CA LYS A 69 9.09 11.49 1.75
C LYS A 69 7.96 10.62 2.26
N SER A 70 6.96 11.26 2.86
CA SER A 70 5.62 10.67 2.93
C SER A 70 5.16 10.43 1.49
N MET A 71 4.99 9.16 1.10
CA MET A 71 4.28 8.82 -0.14
C MET A 71 2.81 9.15 0.13
N ASP A 72 2.36 10.30 -0.36
CA ASP A 72 0.95 10.58 -0.46
C ASP A 72 0.35 9.63 -1.50
N MET A 73 -0.22 8.52 -1.02
CA MET A 73 -0.85 7.51 -1.86
C MET A 73 -2.25 7.93 -2.35
N THR A 74 -2.67 9.19 -2.11
CA THR A 74 -3.93 9.73 -2.67
C THR A 74 -3.81 10.28 -4.09
N GLN A 75 -2.66 10.13 -4.77
CA GLN A 75 -2.58 10.52 -6.18
C GLN A 75 -3.51 9.66 -7.05
N PRO A 76 -4.48 10.26 -7.78
CA PRO A 76 -5.22 9.54 -8.81
C PRO A 76 -4.27 9.22 -9.97
N GLU A 77 -4.31 7.97 -10.45
CA GLU A 77 -3.66 7.56 -11.69
C GLU A 77 -4.24 8.39 -12.85
N GLY A 78 -3.50 9.37 -13.37
CA GLY A 78 -4.04 10.16 -14.49
C GLY A 78 -3.27 11.35 -15.05
N GLU A 79 -2.15 11.81 -14.47
CA GLU A 79 -1.47 13.00 -15.01
C GLU A 79 0.02 12.78 -15.26
N HIS A 80 0.32 12.30 -16.48
CA HIS A 80 1.60 12.53 -17.14
C HIS A 80 1.77 14.04 -17.35
N SER A 81 2.25 14.77 -16.34
CA SER A 81 2.71 16.14 -16.54
C SER A 81 4.12 16.14 -17.10
N ALA A 82 4.27 16.98 -18.10
CA ALA A 82 5.30 16.98 -19.11
C ALA A 82 6.72 17.17 -18.56
N HIS A 83 7.65 16.61 -19.32
CA HIS A 83 9.07 16.93 -19.37
C HIS A 83 9.29 18.46 -19.42
N GLU A 84 9.61 19.06 -18.27
CA GLU A 84 10.26 20.38 -18.19
C GLU A 84 11.63 20.19 -17.54
N GLY A 85 12.63 20.03 -18.39
CA GLY A 85 14.02 19.87 -17.99
C GLY A 85 14.95 20.09 -19.17
N MET A 86 14.73 21.19 -19.92
CA MET A 86 15.67 21.64 -20.95
C MET A 86 15.70 23.17 -21.03
N GLU A 87 15.92 23.82 -19.89
CA GLU A 87 16.35 25.22 -19.86
C GLU A 87 17.88 25.26 -19.69
N GLY A 88 18.60 25.80 -20.68
CA GLY A 88 19.94 26.37 -20.41
C GLY A 88 21.14 25.95 -21.26
N MET A 89 21.00 25.49 -22.51
CA MET A 89 22.13 25.54 -23.45
C MET A 89 21.94 26.67 -24.46
N ASP A 90 22.37 27.86 -24.05
CA ASP A 90 22.63 29.02 -24.89
C ASP A 90 23.66 28.66 -25.97
N MET A 91 23.18 28.48 -27.20
CA MET A 91 23.99 28.36 -28.41
C MET A 91 24.44 29.76 -28.83
N SER A 92 25.55 30.23 -28.24
CA SER A 92 26.23 31.42 -28.75
C SER A 92 26.81 31.15 -30.14
N HIS A 93 26.40 32.03 -31.03
CA HIS A 93 26.62 32.06 -32.46
C HIS A 93 28.11 32.17 -32.81
N ALA A 94 28.47 31.56 -33.93
CA ALA A 94 29.73 31.75 -34.64
C ALA A 94 30.01 33.24 -34.96
N GLU A 95 31.27 33.67 -34.89
CA GLU A 95 31.98 34.26 -36.03
C GLU A 95 33.46 34.60 -35.72
N SER A 96 34.33 34.14 -36.63
CA SER A 96 35.55 34.78 -37.18
C SER A 96 36.66 35.32 -36.27
N ALA A 97 37.89 34.80 -36.45
CA ALA A 97 39.06 35.59 -36.85
C ALA A 97 40.34 34.72 -37.02
N HIS A 98 40.88 34.79 -38.24
CA HIS A 98 42.30 34.72 -38.67
C HIS A 98 43.23 33.59 -38.22
#